data_AF-A0A3D5KXM3-F1
#
_entry.id   AF-A0A3D5KXM3-F1
#
_cell.length_a   1.000
_cell.length_b   1.000
_cell.length_c   1.000
_cell.angle_alpha   90.00
_cell.angle_beta   90.00
_cell.angle_gamma   90.00
#
_symmetry.space_group_name_H-M   'P 1'
#
loop_
_entity.id
_entity.type
_entity.pdbx_description
1 polymer ?
#
loop_
_entity_poly.entity_id
_entity_poly.type
_entity_poly.pdbx_seq_one_letter_code
_entity_poly.pdbx_strand_id
1 'polypeptide(L)'
;MIRRSLQQLILNHLLDIYERTRAYRENTISRQRVRWKTIEDEELQERLEQEDEKTDFLDSLQDLKQKGLVDFSFLRHEEGNLLESIWLVQDGDQIAGAYREAGRIPKADIAGTFAELVRKELTSGDIGEGSDLYGYLSGVLDWTGAHRAIPRPFFPDDNVMNEKLLSFLGVMDRVRRSGGADQMERVVSARLYGDSKFFEKNLKSKVLSILGLLEREKGESAAEQSREGMPLLEAYGIVRWPEIFAFSGNVR
;
A
#
# COMPACT_ATOMS: atom_id res chain seq x y z
N MET A 1 23.74 18.50 8.55
CA MET A 1 22.49 18.15 7.85
C MET A 1 22.76 17.17 6.70
N ILE A 2 23.82 17.40 5.91
CA ILE A 2 24.25 16.59 4.74
C ILE A 2 24.58 15.13 5.09
N ARG A 3 25.32 14.87 6.19
CA ARG A 3 25.69 13.50 6.59
C ARG A 3 24.48 12.58 6.84
N ARG A 4 23.42 13.12 7.46
CA ARG A 4 22.19 12.37 7.76
C ARG A 4 21.42 12.03 6.48
N SER A 5 21.40 12.92 5.48
CA SER A 5 20.76 12.63 4.19
C SER A 5 21.50 11.55 3.40
N LEU A 6 22.83 11.47 3.48
CA LEU A 6 23.61 10.42 2.80
C LEU A 6 23.40 9.04 3.45
N GLN A 7 23.39 8.98 4.79
CA GLN A 7 23.07 7.73 5.50
C GLN A 7 21.68 7.21 5.13
N GLN A 8 20.69 8.11 5.07
CA GLN A 8 19.34 7.76 4.64
C GLN A 8 19.29 7.28 3.19
N LEU A 9 20.05 7.90 2.28
CA LEU A 9 20.15 7.48 0.88
C LEU A 9 20.65 6.03 0.78
N ILE A 10 21.78 5.73 1.43
CA ILE A 10 22.39 4.39 1.41
C ILE A 10 21.41 3.35 1.98
N LEU A 11 20.85 3.62 3.15
CA LEU A 11 19.94 2.69 3.81
C LEU A 11 18.64 2.50 3.03
N ASN A 12 18.06 3.57 2.46
CA ASN A 12 16.84 3.45 1.67
C ASN A 12 17.05 2.58 0.44
N HIS A 13 18.17 2.77 -0.28
CA HIS A 13 18.50 1.96 -1.44
C HIS A 13 18.64 0.47 -1.07
N LEU A 14 19.38 0.18 0.00
CA LEU A 14 19.57 -1.20 0.48
C LEU A 14 18.25 -1.81 0.99
N LEU A 15 17.44 -1.06 1.74
CA LEU A 15 16.14 -1.53 2.25
C LEU A 15 15.15 -1.78 1.10
N ASP A 16 15.19 -1.01 0.01
CA ASP A 16 14.38 -1.27 -1.18
C ASP A 16 14.75 -2.59 -1.86
N ILE A 17 16.04 -2.92 -1.92
CA ILE A 17 16.50 -4.22 -2.41
C ILE A 17 16.05 -5.32 -1.45
N TYR A 18 16.25 -5.13 -0.13
CA TYR A 18 15.86 -6.09 0.90
C TYR A 18 14.37 -6.46 0.83
N GLU A 19 13.49 -5.48 0.73
CA GLU A 19 12.03 -5.68 0.69
C GLU A 19 11.53 -6.43 -0.56
N ARG A 20 12.37 -6.55 -1.60
CA ARG A 20 12.06 -7.36 -2.80
C ARG A 20 12.48 -8.82 -2.63
N THR A 21 13.34 -9.12 -1.66
CA THR A 21 13.89 -10.46 -1.46
C THR A 21 12.86 -11.46 -0.93
N ARG A 22 13.20 -12.74 -1.06
CA ARG A 22 12.44 -13.83 -0.44
C ARG A 22 12.58 -13.83 1.08
N ALA A 23 13.77 -13.48 1.61
CA ALA A 23 14.02 -13.39 3.05
C ALA A 23 13.06 -12.43 3.75
N TYR A 24 12.83 -11.26 3.14
CA TYR A 24 11.84 -10.32 3.64
C TYR A 24 10.42 -10.93 3.67
N ARG A 25 9.99 -11.57 2.58
CA ARG A 25 8.65 -12.19 2.49
C ARG A 25 8.44 -13.31 3.49
N GLU A 26 9.44 -14.18 3.67
CA GLU A 26 9.36 -15.34 4.58
C GLU A 26 9.76 -14.99 6.02
N ASN A 27 10.19 -13.76 6.28
CA ASN A 27 10.75 -13.34 7.56
C ASN A 27 11.93 -14.21 8.02
N THR A 28 12.80 -14.60 7.08
CA THR A 28 13.96 -15.46 7.31
C THR A 28 15.26 -14.72 7.07
N ILE A 29 16.35 -15.21 7.67
CA ILE A 29 17.70 -14.73 7.38
C ILE A 29 18.16 -15.36 6.07
N SER A 30 18.48 -14.54 5.08
CA SER A 30 19.05 -15.01 3.82
C SER A 30 20.57 -15.09 3.90
N ARG A 31 21.14 -16.13 3.28
CA ARG A 31 22.59 -16.22 3.03
C ARG A 31 23.05 -15.30 1.90
N GLN A 32 22.13 -14.89 1.02
CA GLN A 32 22.43 -13.96 -0.07
C GLN A 32 22.43 -12.53 0.47
N ARG A 33 23.51 -11.80 0.19
CA ARG A 33 23.64 -10.39 0.59
C ARG A 33 22.67 -9.50 -0.19
N VAL A 34 21.98 -8.62 0.53
CA VAL A 34 21.32 -7.45 -0.05
C VAL A 34 22.39 -6.44 -0.41
N ARG A 35 22.75 -6.37 -1.69
CA ARG A 35 23.94 -5.65 -2.17
C ARG A 35 23.57 -4.58 -3.19
N TRP A 36 24.10 -3.39 -3.00
CA TRP A 36 24.20 -2.34 -4.00
C TRP A 36 25.60 -2.38 -4.62
N LYS A 37 25.69 -2.62 -5.94
CA LYS A 37 26.95 -2.59 -6.68
C LYS A 37 27.18 -1.17 -7.17
N THR A 38 28.04 -0.45 -6.47
CA THR A 38 28.25 0.99 -6.70
C THR A 38 28.91 1.26 -8.06
N ILE A 39 29.70 0.32 -8.58
CA ILE A 39 30.33 0.43 -9.91
C ILE A 39 29.31 0.48 -11.05
N GLU A 40 28.14 -0.16 -10.87
CA GLU A 40 27.08 -0.22 -11.87
C GLU A 40 26.15 1.00 -11.80
N ASP A 41 26.40 1.95 -10.88
CA ASP A 41 25.56 3.10 -10.60
C ASP A 41 26.25 4.40 -11.08
N GLU A 42 25.98 4.79 -12.33
CA GLU A 42 26.60 5.94 -12.99
C GLU A 42 26.38 7.25 -12.20
N GLU A 43 25.16 7.48 -11.70
CA GLU A 43 24.83 8.69 -10.93
C GLU A 43 25.64 8.76 -9.62
N LEU A 44 25.79 7.64 -8.92
CA LEU A 44 26.65 7.59 -7.75
C LEU A 44 28.12 7.80 -8.12
N GLN A 45 28.60 7.19 -9.21
CA GLN A 45 30.00 7.35 -9.62
C GLN A 45 30.33 8.81 -9.93
N GLU A 46 29.49 9.51 -10.71
CA GLU A 46 29.67 10.94 -11.03
C GLU A 46 29.77 11.80 -9.76
N ARG A 47 28.96 11.49 -8.74
CA ARG A 47 29.02 12.18 -7.45
C ARG A 47 30.31 11.89 -6.68
N LEU A 48 30.78 10.64 -6.71
CA LEU A 48 32.01 10.21 -6.05
C LEU A 48 33.29 10.70 -6.75
N GLU A 49 33.20 11.29 -7.95
CA GLU A 49 34.33 12.00 -8.57
C GLU A 49 34.64 13.33 -7.88
N GLN A 50 33.66 13.93 -7.19
CA GLN A 50 33.87 15.14 -6.40
C GLN A 50 34.48 14.80 -5.04
N GLU A 51 35.64 15.37 -4.72
CA GLU A 51 36.42 15.00 -3.53
C GLU A 51 35.67 15.24 -2.20
N ASP A 52 34.94 16.35 -2.11
CA ASP A 52 34.13 16.68 -0.93
C ASP A 52 32.95 15.71 -0.76
N GLU A 53 32.18 15.44 -1.83
CA GLU A 53 31.05 14.51 -1.77
C GLU A 53 31.51 13.07 -1.47
N LYS A 54 32.63 12.67 -2.06
CA LYS A 54 33.24 11.35 -1.81
C LYS A 54 33.63 11.19 -0.35
N THR A 55 34.28 12.20 0.22
CA THR A 55 34.70 12.18 1.63
C THR A 55 33.48 12.08 2.54
N ASP A 56 32.46 12.92 2.32
CA ASP A 56 31.21 12.90 3.08
C ASP A 56 30.46 11.56 2.96
N PHE A 57 30.48 10.96 1.77
CA PHE A 57 29.86 9.65 1.52
C PHE A 57 30.59 8.52 2.24
N LEU A 58 31.93 8.46 2.13
CA LEU A 58 32.75 7.45 2.77
C LEU A 58 32.67 7.55 4.31
N ASP A 59 32.67 8.76 4.85
CA ASP A 59 32.45 9.03 6.26
C ASP A 59 31.08 8.52 6.72
N SER A 60 30.03 8.83 5.96
CA SER A 60 28.68 8.35 6.25
C SER A 60 28.59 6.82 6.21
N LEU A 61 29.29 6.19 5.27
CA LEU A 61 29.36 4.74 5.12
C LEU A 61 30.14 4.08 6.26
N GLN A 62 31.25 4.68 6.70
CA GLN A 62 32.02 4.23 7.86
C GLN A 62 31.22 4.32 9.15
N ASP A 63 30.48 5.41 9.37
CA ASP A 63 29.58 5.56 10.50
C ASP A 63 28.52 4.43 10.53
N LEU A 64 27.90 4.13 9.37
CA LEU A 64 26.92 3.04 9.27
C LEU A 64 27.55 1.66 9.52
N LYS A 65 28.80 1.46 9.10
CA LYS A 65 29.57 0.24 9.38
C LYS A 65 29.91 0.11 10.86
N GLN A 66 30.30 1.20 11.52
CA GLN A 66 30.53 1.21 12.98
C GLN A 66 29.26 0.91 13.77
N LYS A 67 28.10 1.34 13.27
CA LYS A 67 26.78 0.96 13.82
C LYS A 67 26.38 -0.50 13.53
N GLY A 68 27.13 -1.21 12.69
CA GLY A 68 26.85 -2.61 12.32
C GLY A 68 25.69 -2.78 11.33
N LEU A 69 25.26 -1.71 10.67
CA LEU A 69 24.08 -1.72 9.78
C LEU A 69 24.44 -2.15 8.36
N VAL A 70 25.64 -1.78 7.90
CA VAL A 70 26.13 -2.07 6.55
C VAL A 70 27.58 -2.53 6.61
N ASP A 71 28.04 -3.14 5.53
CA ASP A 71 29.45 -3.39 5.28
C ASP A 71 29.71 -3.24 3.77
N PHE A 72 30.97 -3.11 3.36
CA PHE A 72 31.32 -2.73 2.00
C PHE A 72 32.71 -3.22 1.58
N SER A 73 32.95 -3.23 0.27
CA SER A 73 34.23 -3.54 -0.35
C SER A 73 34.67 -2.44 -1.30
N PHE A 74 35.98 -2.24 -1.39
CA PHE A 74 36.62 -1.47 -2.46
C PHE A 74 36.99 -2.39 -3.62
N LEU A 75 37.15 -1.81 -4.81
CA LEU A 75 37.75 -2.51 -5.92
C LEU A 75 39.19 -2.89 -5.57
N ARG A 76 39.64 -4.05 -6.06
CA ARG A 76 40.97 -4.57 -5.78
C ARG A 76 42.03 -3.55 -6.19
N HIS A 77 42.94 -3.22 -5.28
CA HIS A 77 44.00 -2.21 -5.44
C HIS A 77 43.56 -0.74 -5.41
N GLU A 78 42.29 -0.45 -5.11
CA GLU A 78 41.70 0.89 -5.09
C GLU A 78 41.09 1.22 -3.71
N GLU A 79 41.75 0.75 -2.64
CA GLU A 79 41.28 0.95 -1.26
C GLU A 79 41.20 2.43 -0.90
N GLY A 80 40.03 2.86 -0.41
CA GLY A 80 39.74 4.27 -0.13
C GLY A 80 39.42 5.10 -1.38
N ASN A 81 39.53 4.52 -2.58
CA ASN A 81 39.31 5.23 -3.84
C ASN A 81 38.00 4.81 -4.53
N LEU A 82 37.88 3.55 -4.95
CA LEU A 82 36.74 3.05 -5.74
C LEU A 82 35.93 2.02 -4.94
N LEU A 83 34.71 2.39 -4.54
CA LEU A 83 33.77 1.46 -3.92
C LEU A 83 33.28 0.44 -4.94
N GLU A 84 33.40 -0.84 -4.62
CA GLU A 84 32.89 -1.94 -5.44
C GLU A 84 31.42 -2.24 -5.09
N SER A 85 31.15 -2.45 -3.80
CA SER A 85 29.81 -2.77 -3.35
C SER A 85 29.57 -2.45 -1.89
N ILE A 86 28.31 -2.15 -1.57
CA ILE A 86 27.79 -1.94 -0.23
C ILE A 86 26.71 -3.00 0.01
N TRP A 87 26.65 -3.59 1.20
CA TRP A 87 25.59 -4.53 1.55
C TRP A 87 25.04 -4.32 2.95
N LEU A 88 23.76 -4.66 3.11
CA LEU A 88 23.06 -4.61 4.39
C LEU A 88 23.47 -5.81 5.26
N VAL A 89 23.69 -5.56 6.55
CA VAL A 89 23.83 -6.64 7.56
C VAL A 89 22.43 -7.15 7.90
N GLN A 90 22.22 -8.46 7.74
CA GLN A 90 20.89 -9.08 7.77
C GLN A 90 20.51 -9.73 9.11
N ASP A 91 21.16 -9.32 10.20
CA ASP A 91 20.76 -9.74 11.55
C ASP A 91 19.49 -8.99 11.96
N GLY A 92 18.56 -9.66 12.65
CA GLY A 92 17.23 -9.11 12.95
C GLY A 92 17.27 -7.73 13.63
N ASP A 93 18.14 -7.57 14.63
CA ASP A 93 18.33 -6.30 15.35
C ASP A 93 18.95 -5.20 14.47
N GLN A 94 19.82 -5.57 13.53
CA GLN A 94 20.48 -4.64 12.63
C GLN A 94 19.55 -4.16 11.52
N ILE A 95 18.68 -5.02 11.01
CA ILE A 95 17.62 -4.61 10.07
C ILE A 95 16.68 -3.61 10.74
N ALA A 96 16.24 -3.88 11.97
CA ALA A 96 15.43 -2.94 12.75
C ALA A 96 16.18 -1.63 13.04
N GLY A 97 17.50 -1.70 13.30
CA GLY A 97 18.39 -0.54 13.40
C GLY A 97 18.42 0.29 12.11
N ALA A 98 18.54 -0.37 10.95
CA ALA A 98 18.59 0.28 9.64
C ALA A 98 17.29 1.03 9.33
N TYR A 99 16.13 0.44 9.61
CA TYR A 99 14.83 1.13 9.45
C TYR A 99 14.73 2.37 10.34
N ARG A 100 15.15 2.28 11.61
CA ARG A 100 15.14 3.42 12.54
C ARG A 100 16.07 4.53 12.09
N GLU A 101 17.28 4.19 11.65
CA GLU A 101 18.27 5.17 11.17
C GLU A 101 17.80 5.84 9.86
N ALA A 102 17.19 5.09 8.95
CA ALA A 102 16.57 5.62 7.74
C ALA A 102 15.36 6.52 8.03
N GLY A 103 14.72 6.36 9.20
CA GLY A 103 13.44 7.00 9.52
C GLY A 103 12.29 6.42 8.70
N ARG A 104 12.37 5.13 8.33
CA ARG A 104 11.45 4.44 7.45
C ARG A 104 10.66 3.38 8.22
N ILE A 105 9.36 3.30 7.97
CA ILE A 105 8.51 2.22 8.47
C ILE A 105 8.64 1.03 7.50
N PRO A 106 8.90 -0.20 7.97
CA PRO A 106 8.90 -1.39 7.12
C PRO A 106 7.58 -1.56 6.36
N LYS A 107 7.64 -1.95 5.09
CA LYS A 107 6.41 -2.24 4.31
C LYS A 107 5.54 -3.30 4.96
N ALA A 108 6.13 -4.23 5.71
CA ALA A 108 5.43 -5.30 6.40
C ALA A 108 4.56 -4.76 7.53
N ASP A 109 5.02 -3.73 8.22
CA ASP A 109 4.29 -3.11 9.32
C ASP A 109 3.14 -2.26 8.79
N ILE A 110 3.36 -1.57 7.66
CA ILE A 110 2.32 -0.86 6.91
C ILE A 110 1.24 -1.84 6.45
N ALA A 111 1.65 -2.96 5.84
CA ALA A 111 0.77 -4.03 5.39
C ALA A 111 0.06 -4.75 6.54
N GLY A 112 0.72 -4.92 7.68
CA GLY A 112 0.12 -5.47 8.89
C GLY A 112 -0.98 -4.56 9.44
N THR A 113 -0.72 -3.25 9.49
CA THR A 113 -1.74 -2.26 9.86
C THR A 113 -2.92 -2.28 8.88
N PHE A 114 -2.66 -2.39 7.57
CA PHE A 114 -3.71 -2.56 6.56
C PHE A 114 -4.53 -3.85 6.79
N ALA A 115 -3.86 -4.98 7.08
CA ALA A 115 -4.52 -6.24 7.38
C ALA A 115 -5.45 -6.14 8.60
N GLU A 116 -5.02 -5.43 9.66
CA GLU A 116 -5.88 -5.18 10.82
C GLU A 116 -7.11 -4.32 10.46
N LEU A 117 -6.97 -3.32 9.58
CA LEU A 117 -8.11 -2.55 9.08
C LEU A 117 -9.10 -3.41 8.30
N VAL A 118 -8.61 -4.27 7.41
CA VAL A 118 -9.46 -5.22 6.66
C VAL A 118 -10.17 -6.16 7.62
N ARG A 119 -9.45 -6.73 8.59
CA ARG A 119 -10.04 -7.63 9.59
C ARG A 119 -11.10 -6.94 10.43
N LYS A 120 -10.81 -5.73 10.94
CA LYS A 120 -11.78 -4.90 11.66
C LYS A 120 -13.07 -4.75 10.87
N GLU A 121 -12.96 -4.43 9.58
CA GLU A 121 -14.13 -4.21 8.72
C GLU A 121 -14.91 -5.50 8.43
N LEU A 122 -14.23 -6.63 8.25
CA LEU A 122 -14.89 -7.93 8.12
C LEU A 122 -15.63 -8.35 9.40
N THR A 123 -15.13 -7.96 10.57
CA THR A 123 -15.73 -8.29 11.88
C THR A 123 -16.76 -7.28 12.39
N SER A 124 -16.91 -6.12 11.73
CA SER A 124 -17.80 -5.05 12.20
C SER A 124 -19.30 -5.37 12.02
N GLY A 125 -19.62 -6.35 11.16
CA GLY A 125 -20.98 -6.68 10.73
C GLY A 125 -21.50 -5.81 9.57
N ASP A 126 -20.74 -4.79 9.17
CA ASP A 126 -21.07 -3.93 8.03
C ASP A 126 -20.84 -4.65 6.70
N ILE A 127 -19.93 -5.62 6.67
CA ILE A 127 -19.73 -6.52 5.54
C ILE A 127 -20.36 -7.87 5.91
N GLY A 128 -21.35 -8.29 5.12
CA GLY A 128 -22.09 -9.52 5.40
C GLY A 128 -21.26 -10.76 5.08
N GLU A 129 -21.15 -11.68 6.04
CA GLU A 129 -20.56 -12.99 5.80
C GLU A 129 -21.25 -13.67 4.61
N GLY A 130 -20.45 -14.09 3.63
CA GLY A 130 -20.93 -14.71 2.38
C GLY A 130 -21.25 -13.73 1.24
N SER A 131 -21.09 -12.42 1.41
CA SER A 131 -21.15 -11.49 0.27
C SER A 131 -19.90 -11.58 -0.62
N ASP A 132 -20.01 -11.20 -1.89
CA ASP A 132 -18.87 -11.17 -2.82
C ASP A 132 -17.74 -10.28 -2.28
N LEU A 133 -18.11 -9.17 -1.63
CA LEU A 133 -17.16 -8.25 -1.01
C LEU A 133 -16.45 -8.91 0.18
N TYR A 134 -17.16 -9.68 1.00
CA TYR A 134 -16.56 -10.45 2.09
C TYR A 134 -15.52 -11.44 1.55
N GLY A 135 -15.87 -12.19 0.49
CA GLY A 135 -14.96 -13.14 -0.15
C GLY A 135 -13.72 -12.46 -0.71
N TYR A 136 -13.90 -11.34 -1.42
CA TYR A 136 -12.80 -10.54 -1.95
C TYR A 136 -11.87 -10.00 -0.87
N LEU A 137 -12.42 -9.38 0.18
CA LEU A 137 -11.62 -8.81 1.26
C LEU A 137 -10.93 -9.88 2.12
N SER A 138 -11.55 -11.06 2.27
CA SER A 138 -10.89 -12.22 2.89
C SER A 138 -9.68 -12.66 2.05
N GLY A 139 -9.84 -12.75 0.73
CA GLY A 139 -8.72 -13.03 -0.18
C GLY A 139 -7.63 -11.96 -0.15
N VAL A 140 -8.00 -10.68 -0.01
CA VAL A 140 -7.05 -9.57 0.20
C VAL A 140 -6.28 -9.77 1.50
N LEU A 141 -6.94 -10.15 2.58
CA LEU A 141 -6.29 -10.40 3.87
C LEU A 141 -5.26 -11.53 3.78
N ASP A 142 -5.64 -12.66 3.17
CA ASP A 142 -4.75 -13.80 2.95
C ASP A 142 -3.56 -13.43 2.07
N TRP A 143 -3.82 -12.72 0.96
CA TRP A 143 -2.77 -12.27 0.06
C TRP A 143 -1.80 -11.32 0.75
N THR A 144 -2.29 -10.35 1.53
CA THR A 144 -1.47 -9.40 2.29
C THR A 144 -0.61 -10.12 3.32
N GLY A 145 -1.14 -11.12 4.02
CA GLY A 145 -0.37 -11.95 4.94
C GLY A 145 0.76 -12.70 4.24
N ALA A 146 0.47 -13.31 3.09
CA ALA A 146 1.46 -14.09 2.32
C ALA A 146 2.55 -13.22 1.67
N HIS A 147 2.22 -11.99 1.24
CA HIS A 147 3.13 -11.12 0.49
C HIS A 147 3.78 -10.02 1.34
N ARG A 148 3.27 -9.78 2.56
CA ARG A 148 3.68 -8.67 3.45
C ARG A 148 3.63 -7.31 2.75
N ALA A 149 2.58 -7.13 1.95
CA ALA A 149 2.36 -5.97 1.09
C ALA A 149 0.87 -5.65 0.92
N ILE A 150 0.57 -4.42 0.49
CA ILE A 150 -0.78 -3.97 0.14
C ILE A 150 -1.07 -4.29 -1.33
N PRO A 151 -2.23 -4.88 -1.69
CA PRO A 151 -2.55 -5.23 -3.07
C PRO A 151 -2.80 -3.98 -3.93
N ARG A 152 -2.05 -3.88 -5.02
CA ARG A 152 -2.17 -2.83 -6.04
C ARG A 152 -3.00 -3.34 -7.22
N PRO A 153 -3.72 -2.47 -7.97
CA PRO A 153 -3.79 -1.01 -7.84
C PRO A 153 -4.90 -0.49 -6.91
N PHE A 154 -5.69 -1.38 -6.29
CA PHE A 154 -6.95 -1.01 -5.62
C PHE A 154 -6.74 -0.26 -4.31
N PHE A 155 -5.70 -0.62 -3.54
CA PHE A 155 -5.41 -0.02 -2.25
C PHE A 155 -4.12 0.84 -2.32
N PRO A 156 -4.16 2.14 -1.92
CA PRO A 156 -2.96 2.96 -1.80
C PRO A 156 -2.05 2.50 -0.65
N ASP A 157 -0.77 2.91 -0.70
CA ASP A 157 0.17 2.78 0.43
C ASP A 157 -0.10 3.87 1.48
N ASP A 158 -1.36 4.01 1.87
CA ASP A 158 -1.84 4.99 2.86
C ASP A 158 -2.99 4.34 3.64
N ASN A 159 -2.70 3.97 4.88
CA ASN A 159 -3.66 3.29 5.74
C ASN A 159 -4.82 4.16 6.18
N VAL A 160 -4.65 5.48 6.24
CA VAL A 160 -5.76 6.41 6.53
C VAL A 160 -6.73 6.43 5.36
N MET A 161 -6.21 6.43 4.13
CA MET A 161 -7.04 6.33 2.93
C MET A 161 -7.69 4.95 2.78
N ASN A 162 -6.99 3.88 3.14
CA ASN A 162 -7.53 2.52 3.14
C ASN A 162 -8.65 2.35 4.15
N GLU A 163 -8.53 2.87 5.37
CA GLU A 163 -9.61 2.82 6.37
C GLU A 163 -10.88 3.49 5.85
N LYS A 164 -10.76 4.67 5.22
CA LYS A 164 -11.89 5.37 4.61
C LYS A 164 -12.50 4.56 3.46
N LEU A 165 -11.66 3.99 2.58
CA LEU A 165 -12.12 3.14 1.50
C LEU A 165 -12.92 1.93 2.03
N LEU A 166 -12.37 1.21 3.01
CA LEU A 166 -13.01 0.05 3.64
C LEU A 166 -14.34 0.42 4.30
N SER A 167 -14.38 1.53 5.04
CA SER A 167 -15.61 2.05 5.67
C SER A 167 -16.72 2.32 4.63
N PHE A 168 -16.36 2.85 3.46
CA PHE A 168 -17.32 3.05 2.37
C PHE A 168 -17.86 1.72 1.85
N LEU A 169 -16.97 0.76 1.61
CA LEU A 169 -17.34 -0.57 1.11
C LEU A 169 -18.27 -1.29 2.11
N GLY A 170 -18.01 -1.15 3.42
CA GLY A 170 -18.89 -1.65 4.48
C GLY A 170 -20.28 -1.00 4.47
N VAL A 171 -20.37 0.32 4.36
CA VAL A 171 -21.68 1.00 4.19
C VAL A 171 -22.42 0.48 2.96
N MET A 172 -21.74 0.38 1.83
CA MET A 172 -22.31 -0.04 0.57
C MET A 172 -22.87 -1.47 0.63
N ASP A 173 -22.11 -2.42 1.20
CA ASP A 173 -22.55 -3.80 1.36
C ASP A 173 -23.74 -3.91 2.33
N ARG A 174 -23.71 -3.19 3.44
CA ARG A 174 -24.84 -3.09 4.38
C ARG A 174 -26.11 -2.54 3.73
N VAL A 175 -26.00 -1.44 2.97
CA VAL A 175 -27.16 -0.83 2.27
C VAL A 175 -27.80 -1.86 1.35
N ARG A 176 -27.00 -2.49 0.49
CA ARG A 176 -27.45 -3.54 -0.43
C ARG A 176 -28.17 -4.69 0.29
N ARG A 177 -27.59 -5.20 1.39
CA ARG A 177 -28.16 -6.31 2.15
C ARG A 177 -29.44 -5.95 2.90
N SER A 178 -29.55 -4.71 3.38
CA SER A 178 -30.72 -4.25 4.13
C SER A 178 -31.97 -4.12 3.27
N GLY A 179 -31.83 -4.07 1.93
CA GLY A 179 -32.95 -3.80 1.02
C GLY A 179 -33.65 -2.47 1.29
N GLY A 180 -32.98 -1.55 2.01
CA GLY A 180 -33.49 -0.24 2.35
C GLY A 180 -33.51 0.71 1.16
N ALA A 181 -34.04 1.91 1.37
CA ALA A 181 -34.04 2.96 0.35
C ALA A 181 -32.62 3.35 -0.06
N ASP A 182 -32.48 3.69 -1.34
CA ASP A 182 -31.22 4.15 -1.92
C ASP A 182 -30.64 5.34 -1.14
N GLN A 183 -29.32 5.30 -0.93
CA GLN A 183 -28.59 6.38 -0.27
C GLN A 183 -27.81 7.21 -1.28
N MET A 184 -27.91 8.54 -1.14
CA MET A 184 -27.15 9.45 -1.99
C MET A 184 -25.65 9.38 -1.69
N GLU A 185 -24.81 9.31 -2.72
CA GLU A 185 -23.34 9.35 -2.62
C GLU A 185 -22.86 10.48 -1.68
N ARG A 186 -23.42 11.69 -1.84
CA ARG A 186 -23.05 12.88 -1.08
C ARG A 186 -23.43 12.80 0.39
N VAL A 187 -24.54 12.14 0.70
CA VAL A 187 -25.02 11.94 2.08
C VAL A 187 -24.13 10.93 2.78
N VAL A 188 -23.79 9.82 2.11
CA VAL A 188 -22.85 8.82 2.63
C VAL A 188 -21.47 9.45 2.85
N SER A 189 -20.96 10.22 1.89
CA SER A 189 -19.67 10.91 2.00
C SER A 189 -19.65 11.92 3.15
N ALA A 190 -20.70 12.74 3.31
CA ALA A 190 -20.79 13.68 4.42
C ALA A 190 -20.86 12.97 5.78
N ARG A 191 -21.61 11.87 5.88
CA ARG A 191 -21.73 11.08 7.11
C ARG A 191 -20.41 10.43 7.53
N LEU A 192 -19.67 9.84 6.57
CA LEU A 192 -18.42 9.13 6.85
C LEU A 192 -17.23 10.08 7.04
N TYR A 193 -17.19 11.20 6.31
CA TYR A 193 -15.97 12.00 6.17
C TYR A 193 -16.13 13.46 6.59
N GLY A 194 -17.34 13.91 6.93
CA GLY A 194 -17.64 15.32 7.16
C GLY A 194 -17.58 16.19 5.90
N ASP A 195 -17.37 15.59 4.72
CA ASP A 195 -17.26 16.29 3.43
C ASP A 195 -18.04 15.54 2.35
N SER A 196 -19.07 16.22 1.81
CA SER A 196 -19.97 15.69 0.79
C SER A 196 -19.30 15.39 -0.57
N LYS A 197 -18.08 15.87 -0.82
CA LYS A 197 -17.32 15.64 -2.06
C LYS A 197 -16.09 14.75 -1.87
N PHE A 198 -15.78 14.33 -0.64
CA PHE A 198 -14.58 13.55 -0.35
C PHE A 198 -14.56 12.23 -1.13
N PHE A 199 -15.68 11.50 -1.15
CA PHE A 199 -15.80 10.24 -1.87
C PHE A 199 -15.51 10.41 -3.37
N GLU A 200 -16.18 11.36 -4.01
CA GLU A 200 -16.05 11.63 -5.45
C GLU A 200 -14.61 11.95 -5.84
N LYS A 201 -13.92 12.78 -5.03
CA LYS A 201 -12.56 13.25 -5.32
C LYS A 201 -11.49 12.19 -5.06
N ASN A 202 -11.64 11.37 -4.02
CA ASN A 202 -10.53 10.58 -3.48
C ASN A 202 -10.72 9.07 -3.59
N LEU A 203 -11.96 8.57 -3.57
CA LEU A 203 -12.26 7.14 -3.39
C LEU A 203 -13.04 6.51 -4.55
N LYS A 204 -13.86 7.29 -5.26
CA LYS A 204 -14.82 6.78 -6.26
C LYS A 204 -14.18 5.89 -7.31
N SER A 205 -13.03 6.29 -7.86
CA SER A 205 -12.32 5.49 -8.87
C SER A 205 -11.87 4.12 -8.35
N LYS A 206 -11.45 4.05 -7.08
CA LYS A 206 -11.00 2.79 -6.44
C LYS A 206 -12.17 1.88 -6.15
N VAL A 207 -13.27 2.43 -5.60
CA VAL A 207 -14.50 1.66 -5.36
C VAL A 207 -15.03 1.07 -6.66
N LEU A 208 -15.15 1.88 -7.72
CA LEU A 208 -15.60 1.39 -9.03
C LEU A 208 -14.65 0.32 -9.62
N SER A 209 -13.35 0.43 -9.39
CA SER A 209 -12.38 -0.59 -9.84
C SER A 209 -12.58 -1.92 -9.12
N ILE A 210 -12.80 -1.89 -7.80
CA ILE A 210 -13.09 -3.09 -7.00
C ILE A 210 -14.41 -3.71 -7.47
N LEU A 211 -15.47 -2.91 -7.56
CA LEU A 211 -16.78 -3.40 -8.02
C LEU A 211 -16.71 -4.01 -9.43
N GLY A 212 -15.99 -3.36 -10.35
CA GLY A 212 -15.79 -3.88 -11.69
C GLY A 212 -15.00 -5.19 -11.74
N LEU A 213 -14.11 -5.44 -10.77
CA LEU A 213 -13.44 -6.74 -10.63
C LEU A 213 -14.45 -7.80 -10.16
N LEU A 214 -15.22 -7.51 -9.11
CA LEU A 214 -16.22 -8.44 -8.58
C LEU A 214 -17.24 -8.86 -9.64
N GLU A 215 -17.70 -7.92 -10.47
CA GLU A 215 -18.65 -8.23 -11.55
C GLU A 215 -18.02 -9.09 -12.66
N ARG A 216 -16.73 -8.92 -12.96
CA ARG A 216 -16.02 -9.77 -13.93
C ARG A 216 -15.83 -11.19 -13.43
N GLU A 217 -15.57 -11.36 -12.14
CA GLU A 217 -15.39 -12.67 -11.51
C GLU A 217 -16.68 -13.51 -11.48
N LYS A 218 -17.85 -12.87 -11.61
CA LYS A 218 -19.16 -13.54 -11.70
C LYS A 218 -19.49 -14.16 -13.08
N GLY A 219 -18.67 -13.92 -14.11
CA GLY A 219 -18.85 -14.50 -15.45
C GLY A 219 -19.90 -13.82 -16.34
N GLU A 220 -20.14 -14.38 -17.54
CA GLU A 220 -20.90 -13.76 -18.65
C GLU A 220 -22.35 -13.37 -18.33
N SER A 221 -22.97 -13.93 -17.29
CA SER A 221 -24.33 -13.56 -16.87
C SER A 221 -24.42 -12.14 -16.27
N ALA A 222 -23.32 -11.59 -15.74
CA ALA A 222 -23.24 -10.20 -15.25
C ALA A 222 -22.97 -9.18 -16.37
N ALA A 223 -22.41 -9.65 -17.51
CA ALA A 223 -22.20 -8.82 -18.69
C ALA A 223 -23.53 -8.43 -19.37
N GLU A 224 -24.59 -9.22 -19.21
CA GLU A 224 -25.93 -8.91 -19.69
C GLU A 224 -26.69 -7.92 -18.78
N GLN A 225 -26.44 -7.92 -17.46
CA GLN A 225 -26.95 -6.87 -16.56
C GLN A 225 -26.14 -5.56 -16.68
N SER A 226 -24.83 -5.66 -16.96
CA SER A 226 -24.00 -4.49 -17.32
C SER A 226 -24.39 -3.87 -18.67
N ARG A 227 -25.08 -4.62 -19.56
CA ARG A 227 -25.64 -4.11 -20.82
C ARG A 227 -26.87 -3.20 -20.61
N GLU A 228 -27.52 -3.24 -19.45
CA GLU A 228 -28.61 -2.32 -19.09
C GLU A 228 -28.10 -0.94 -18.62
N GLY A 229 -26.78 -0.75 -18.51
CA GLY A 229 -26.18 0.58 -18.29
C GLY A 229 -26.39 1.15 -16.89
N MET A 230 -26.86 0.36 -15.92
CA MET A 230 -26.97 0.79 -14.53
C MET A 230 -25.57 1.01 -13.94
N PRO A 231 -25.25 2.22 -13.42
CA PRO A 231 -23.98 2.50 -12.77
C PRO A 231 -23.70 1.53 -11.62
N LEU A 232 -22.48 0.98 -11.53
CA LEU A 232 -22.09 -0.04 -10.55
C LEU A 232 -22.45 0.28 -9.09
N LEU A 233 -22.48 1.56 -8.69
CA LEU A 233 -22.86 1.97 -7.34
C LEU A 233 -24.36 1.81 -7.07
N GLU A 234 -25.20 1.99 -8.08
CA GLU A 234 -26.67 1.90 -7.95
C GLU A 234 -27.11 0.47 -7.69
N ALA A 235 -26.39 -0.52 -8.26
CA ALA A 235 -26.58 -1.94 -7.94
C ALA A 235 -26.32 -2.29 -6.46
N TYR A 236 -25.68 -1.39 -5.71
CA TYR A 236 -25.47 -1.49 -4.27
C TYR A 236 -26.32 -0.50 -3.46
N GLY A 237 -27.34 0.12 -4.08
CA GLY A 237 -28.23 1.10 -3.45
C GLY A 237 -27.57 2.45 -3.17
N ILE A 238 -26.47 2.76 -3.87
CA ILE A 238 -25.77 4.05 -3.75
C ILE A 238 -25.97 4.85 -5.04
N VAL A 239 -26.76 5.92 -4.96
CA VAL A 239 -27.22 6.70 -6.11
C VAL A 239 -26.65 8.12 -6.09
N ARG A 240 -26.52 8.76 -7.26
CA ARG A 240 -26.13 10.19 -7.33
C ARG A 240 -27.29 11.10 -6.93
N TRP A 241 -28.50 10.74 -7.35
CA TRP A 241 -29.77 11.36 -7.00
C TRP A 241 -30.80 10.25 -6.81
N PRO A 242 -31.57 10.21 -5.72
CA PRO A 242 -32.63 9.22 -5.58
C PRO A 242 -33.77 9.56 -6.53
N GLU A 243 -34.34 8.55 -7.19
CA GLU A 243 -35.58 8.73 -7.93
C GLU A 243 -36.72 8.99 -6.94
N ILE A 244 -37.22 10.23 -6.92
CA ILE A 244 -38.38 10.59 -6.12
C ILE A 244 -39.63 10.31 -6.96
N PHE A 245 -40.29 9.18 -6.71
CA PHE A 245 -41.63 8.94 -7.21
C PHE A 245 -42.64 9.76 -6.39
N ALA A 246 -43.00 10.94 -6.90
CA ALA A 246 -44.11 11.71 -6.35
C ALA A 246 -45.44 11.05 -6.78
N PHE A 247 -46.04 10.26 -5.90
CA PHE A 247 -47.42 9.80 -6.10
C PHE A 247 -48.38 10.97 -5.86
N SER A 248 -48.73 11.69 -6.93
CA SER A 248 -49.87 12.60 -6.93
C SER A 248 -51.11 11.87 -7.44
N GLY A 249 -51.70 11.05 -6.58
CA GLY A 249 -52.99 10.40 -6.82
C GLY A 249 -53.99 10.84 -5.76
N ASN A 250 -55.21 11.15 -6.15
CA ASN A 250 -56.27 11.49 -5.20
C ASN A 250 -56.58 10.24 -4.37
N VAL A 251 -56.34 10.30 -3.05
CA VAL A 251 -56.79 9.25 -2.13
C VAL A 251 -58.31 9.39 -2.05
N ARG A 252 -59.01 8.60 -2.86
CA ARG A 252 -60.46 8.43 -2.77
C ARG A 252 -60.79 7.19 -1.97
#